data_AF-K1SL05-F1
#
_entry.id   AF-K1SL05-F1
#
_cell.length_a   1.000
_cell.length_b   1.000
_cell.length_c   1.000
_cell.angle_alpha   90.00
_cell.angle_beta   90.00
_cell.angle_gamma   90.00
#
_symmetry.space_group_name_H-M   'P 1'
#
loop_
_entity.id
_entity.type
_entity.pdbx_description
1 polymer ?
#
loop_
_entity_poly.entity_id
_entity_poly.type
_entity_poly.pdbx_seq_one_letter_code
_entity_poly.pdbx_strand_id
1 'polypeptide(L)'
;SGVNNIICMQPFACLPNHVTGKGIIGELRRQNPESNIIAVDYDPGASEVNQVNRIKLMLTQAFRQMREKKLPTEENIVAPEAKVKINDKYSALDV
;
A
#
# COMPACT_ATOMS: atom_id res chain seq x y z
N SER A 1 19.01 2.69 -4.79
CA SER A 1 18.46 2.85 -3.42
C SER A 1 17.41 3.96 -3.47
N GLY A 2 16.23 3.81 -2.85
CA GLY A 2 15.17 4.84 -2.89
C GLY A 2 13.74 4.37 -3.23
N VAL A 3 13.49 3.06 -3.24
CA VAL A 3 12.12 2.53 -3.39
C VAL A 3 11.53 2.32 -2.00
N ASN A 4 10.56 3.15 -1.64
CA ASN A 4 9.89 3.09 -0.35
C ASN A 4 8.57 2.32 -0.40
N ASN A 5 7.94 2.23 -1.57
CA ASN A 5 6.62 1.60 -1.74
C ASN A 5 6.80 0.23 -2.40
N ILE A 6 6.42 -0.85 -1.71
CA ILE A 6 6.67 -2.22 -2.13
C ILE A 6 5.38 -3.04 -2.02
N ILE A 7 5.05 -3.77 -3.09
CA ILE A 7 3.96 -4.76 -3.09
C ILE A 7 4.59 -6.14 -3.08
N CYS A 8 4.25 -6.95 -2.07
CA CYS A 8 4.55 -8.37 -2.02
C CYS A 8 3.32 -9.15 -2.50
N MET A 9 3.37 -9.67 -3.73
CA MET A 9 2.33 -10.53 -4.25
C MET A 9 2.52 -11.95 -3.69
N GLN A 10 1.52 -12.45 -2.98
CA GLN A 10 1.56 -13.73 -2.30
C GLN A 10 0.72 -14.73 -3.09
N PRO A 11 1.34 -15.69 -3.82
CA PRO A 11 0.58 -16.69 -4.55
C PRO A 11 -0.16 -17.61 -3.58
N PHE A 12 -1.22 -18.24 -4.09
CA PHE A 12 -1.99 -19.22 -3.33
C PHE A 12 -1.11 -20.30 -2.70
N ALA A 13 -1.43 -20.67 -1.46
CA ALA A 13 -0.78 -21.75 -0.70
C ALA A 13 0.74 -21.61 -0.45
N CYS A 14 1.36 -20.46 -0.73
CA CYS A 14 2.79 -20.25 -0.49
C CYS A 14 3.08 -19.90 0.98
N LEU A 15 3.07 -20.88 1.88
CA LEU A 15 3.34 -20.70 3.32
C LEU A 15 4.59 -19.84 3.62
N PRO A 16 5.71 -19.97 2.89
CA PRO A 16 6.85 -19.08 3.09
C PRO A 16 6.50 -17.60 2.92
N ASN A 17 5.68 -17.23 1.93
CA ASN A 17 5.22 -15.85 1.74
C ASN A 17 4.16 -15.46 2.77
N HIS A 18 3.19 -16.33 3.04
CA HIS A 18 2.04 -16.07 3.93
C HIS A 18 2.43 -15.92 5.40
N VAL A 19 3.39 -16.72 5.87
CA VAL A 19 3.84 -16.75 7.27
C VAL A 19 5.14 -15.97 7.44
N THR A 20 6.25 -16.46 6.87
CA THR A 20 7.57 -15.85 7.09
C THR A 20 7.67 -14.48 6.41
N GLY A 21 7.31 -14.39 5.13
CA GLY A 21 7.35 -13.15 4.36
C GLY A 21 6.49 -12.05 4.97
N LYS A 22 5.29 -12.38 5.44
CA LYS A 22 4.42 -11.43 6.14
C LYS A 22 4.95 -11.07 7.54
N GLY A 23 5.53 -12.03 8.25
CA GLY A 23 6.11 -11.84 9.59
C GLY A 23 7.28 -10.86 9.61
N ILE A 24 8.12 -10.84 8.56
CA ILE A 24 9.27 -9.94 8.49
C ILE A 24 8.90 -8.48 8.22
N ILE A 25 7.70 -8.19 7.68
CA ILE A 25 7.31 -6.83 7.26
C ILE A 25 7.35 -5.85 8.45
N GLY A 26 6.95 -6.29 9.64
CA GLY A 26 6.97 -5.45 10.83
C GLY A 26 8.38 -4.99 11.20
N GLU A 27 9.34 -5.91 11.15
CA GLU A 27 10.74 -5.62 11.45
C GLU A 27 11.39 -4.75 10.35
N LEU A 28 11.07 -5.01 9.08
CA LEU A 28 11.53 -4.17 7.97
C LEU A 28 11.06 -2.72 8.11
N ARG A 29 9.81 -2.50 8.54
CA ARG A 29 9.27 -1.17 8.83
C ARG A 29 9.93 -0.51 10.04
N ARG A 30 10.30 -1.28 11.05
CA ARG A 30 11.04 -0.78 12.23
C ARG A 30 12.43 -0.27 11.85
N GLN A 31 13.12 -0.99 10.97
CA GLN A 31 14.46 -0.62 10.49
C GLN A 31 14.42 0.45 9.39
N ASN A 32 13.35 0.51 8.60
CA ASN A 32 13.16 1.45 7.49
C ASN A 32 11.81 2.16 7.64
N PRO A 33 11.72 3.23 8.45
CA PRO A 33 10.44 3.88 8.78
C PRO A 33 9.71 4.48 7.58
N GLU A 34 10.41 4.82 6.50
CA GLU A 34 9.76 5.30 5.28
C GLU A 34 9.17 4.18 4.41
N SER A 35 9.42 2.90 4.75
CA SER A 35 8.95 1.77 3.96
C SER A 35 7.43 1.57 4.09
N ASN A 36 6.76 1.63 2.96
CA ASN A 36 5.36 1.34 2.76
C ASN A 36 5.22 0.00 2.02
N ILE A 37 5.26 -1.09 2.79
CA ILE A 37 5.23 -2.46 2.28
C ILE A 37 3.85 -3.04 2.51
N ILE A 38 3.18 -3.55 1.48
CA ILE A 38 1.94 -4.32 1.63
C ILE A 38 2.09 -5.74 1.11
N ALA A 39 1.29 -6.65 1.65
CA ALA A 39 1.16 -8.01 1.15
C ALA A 39 -0.23 -8.18 0.51
N VAL A 40 -0.28 -8.78 -0.67
CA VAL A 40 -1.51 -8.96 -1.47
C VAL A 40 -1.65 -10.43 -1.84
N ASP A 41 -2.73 -11.04 -1.37
CA ASP A 41 -3.05 -12.44 -1.64
C ASP A 41 -3.64 -12.60 -3.05
N TYR A 42 -2.93 -13.35 -3.91
CA TYR A 42 -3.41 -13.76 -5.22
C TYR A 42 -3.88 -15.22 -5.14
N ASP A 43 -5.10 -15.38 -4.63
CA ASP A 43 -5.78 -16.64 -4.41
C ASP A 43 -7.06 -16.71 -5.27
N PRO A 44 -7.33 -17.82 -5.98
CA PRO A 44 -8.63 -18.07 -6.62
C PRO A 44 -9.85 -17.87 -5.71
N GLY A 45 -9.71 -18.10 -4.39
CA GLY A 45 -10.77 -17.89 -3.40
C GLY A 45 -10.92 -16.45 -2.90
N ALA A 46 -9.95 -15.57 -3.20
CA ALA A 46 -10.00 -14.17 -2.79
C ALA A 46 -10.66 -13.29 -3.87
N SER A 47 -11.51 -12.36 -3.45
CA SER A 47 -12.11 -11.43 -4.40
C SER A 47 -11.05 -10.49 -5.00
N GLU A 48 -11.17 -10.20 -6.29
CA GLU A 48 -10.34 -9.22 -6.97
C GLU A 48 -10.46 -7.82 -6.33
N VAL A 49 -11.64 -7.49 -5.79
CA VAL A 49 -11.89 -6.26 -5.04
C VAL A 49 -10.96 -6.14 -3.83
N ASN A 50 -10.69 -7.24 -3.11
CA ASN A 50 -9.75 -7.21 -1.97
C ASN A 50 -8.33 -6.87 -2.43
N GLN A 51 -7.88 -7.41 -3.57
CA GLN A 51 -6.56 -7.12 -4.14
C GLN A 51 -6.46 -5.63 -4.53
N VAL A 52 -7.46 -5.15 -5.27
CA VAL A 52 -7.53 -3.76 -5.74
C VAL A 52 -7.56 -2.80 -4.56
N ASN A 53 -8.39 -3.04 -3.53
CA ASN A 53 -8.49 -2.15 -2.37
C ASN A 53 -7.18 -2.07 -1.59
N ARG A 54 -6.45 -3.17 -1.43
CA ARG A 54 -5.14 -3.17 -0.78
C ARG A 54 -4.14 -2.29 -1.54
N ILE A 55 -4.13 -2.40 -2.86
CA ILE A 55 -3.26 -1.60 -3.72
C ILE A 55 -3.69 -0.12 -3.67
N LYS A 56 -4.99 0.18 -3.76
CA LYS A 56 -5.53 1.56 -3.64
C LYS A 56 -5.11 2.22 -2.33
N LEU A 57 -5.28 1.52 -1.20
CA LEU A 57 -4.89 2.02 0.12
C LEU A 57 -3.39 2.30 0.21
N MET A 58 -2.55 1.41 -0.32
CA MET A 58 -1.10 1.63 -0.35
C MET A 58 -0.73 2.84 -1.21
N LEU A 59 -1.33 2.98 -2.40
CA LEU A 59 -1.10 4.11 -3.29
C LEU A 59 -1.54 5.43 -2.65
N THR A 60 -2.67 5.47 -1.94
CA THR A 60 -3.10 6.64 -1.18
C THR A 60 -2.06 7.06 -0.14
N GLN A 61 -1.49 6.11 0.61
CA GLN A 61 -0.39 6.39 1.53
C GLN A 61 0.88 6.86 0.80
N ALA A 62 1.23 6.24 -0.33
CA ALA A 62 2.39 6.61 -1.13
C ALA A 62 2.29 8.06 -1.66
N PHE A 63 1.13 8.44 -2.21
CA PHE A 63 0.88 9.79 -2.71
C PHE A 63 0.87 10.81 -1.57
N ARG A 64 0.33 10.46 -0.40
CA ARG A 64 0.40 11.30 0.80
C ARG A 64 1.86 11.59 1.19
N GLN A 65 2.69 10.55 1.32
CA GLN A 65 4.10 10.70 1.67
C GLN A 65 4.89 11.52 0.64
N MET A 66 4.59 11.36 -0.66
CA MET A 66 5.24 12.16 -1.72
C MET A 66 4.86 13.64 -1.66
N ARG A 67 3.62 13.97 -1.27
CA ARG A 67 3.18 15.35 -1.07
C ARG A 67 3.85 15.96 0.16
N GLU A 68 3.86 15.23 1.28
CA GLU A 68 4.50 15.66 2.53
C GLU A 68 6.01 15.92 2.33
N LYS A 69 6.71 15.09 1.54
CA LYS A 69 8.13 15.29 1.21
C LYS A 69 8.42 16.47 0.27
N LYS A 70 7.44 16.96 -0.50
CA LYS A 70 7.62 18.08 -1.44
C LYS A 70 7.43 19.45 -0.80
N LEU A 71 6.90 19.54 0.42
CA LEU A 71 6.78 20.80 1.16
C LEU A 71 7.80 20.81 2.31
N PRO A 72 8.86 21.65 2.24
CA PRO A 72 9.56 22.10 3.42
C PRO A 72 9.06 23.52 3.77
N THR A 73 7.94 23.66 4.47
CA THR A 73 7.66 24.85 5.31
C THR A 73 6.41 24.67 6.16
N GLU A 74 6.46 25.28 7.34
CA GLU A 74 5.45 25.29 8.38
C GLU A 74 4.08 25.67 7.85
N GLU A 75 3.11 24.73 7.89
CA GLU A 75 1.72 25.00 8.21
C GLU A 75 0.98 23.66 8.24
N ASN A 76 0.76 23.16 9.46
CA ASN A 76 -0.20 22.10 9.74
C ASN A 76 -1.61 22.60 9.42
N ILE A 77 -2.06 22.45 8.18
CA ILE A 77 -3.47 22.60 7.84
C ILE A 77 -3.88 21.38 7.03
N VAL A 78 -4.56 20.47 7.75
CA VAL A 78 -5.38 19.33 7.29
C VAL A 78 -5.34 19.14 5.78
N ALA A 79 -4.47 18.23 5.32
CA ALA A 79 -4.42 17.90 3.90
C ALA A 79 -5.79 17.34 3.47
N PRO A 80 -6.47 17.96 2.49
CA PRO A 80 -7.77 17.47 2.02
C PRO A 80 -7.59 16.04 1.50
N GLU A 81 -8.59 15.21 1.77
CA GLU A 81 -8.72 13.84 1.27
C GLU A 81 -8.49 13.83 -0.24
N ALA A 82 -7.26 13.51 -0.66
CA ALA A 82 -6.96 13.37 -2.06
C ALA A 82 -7.63 12.07 -2.52
N LYS A 83 -8.82 12.18 -3.12
CA LYS A 83 -9.41 11.09 -3.90
C LYS A 83 -8.41 10.71 -4.98
N VAL A 84 -7.60 9.69 -4.73
CA VAL A 84 -6.73 9.11 -5.75
C VAL A 84 -7.65 8.49 -6.78
N LYS A 85 -7.86 9.18 -7.91
CA LYS A 85 -8.64 8.64 -9.02
C LYS A 85 -7.83 7.54 -9.69
N ILE A 86 -8.10 6.30 -9.32
CA ILE A 86 -7.52 5.10 -9.93
C ILE A 86 -8.57 4.58 -10.91
N ASN A 87 -8.32 4.76 -12.21
CA ASN A 87 -9.20 4.27 -13.27
C ASN A 87 -9.03 2.75 -13.41
N ASP A 88 -9.83 1.99 -12.67
CA ASP A 88 -10.01 0.55 -12.84
C ASP A 88 -11.49 0.18 -13.05
N LYS A 89 -11.77 -1.08 -13.35
CA LYS A 89 -13.15 -1.57 -13.57
C LYS A 89 -14.05 -1.46 -12.33
N TYR A 90 -13.49 -1.15 -11.16
CA TYR A 90 -14.20 -0.92 -9.90
C TYR A 90 -14.28 0.56 -9.52
N SER A 91 -13.91 1.50 -10.42
CA SER A 91 -13.97 2.95 -10.17
C SER A 91 -15.39 3.47 -9.87
N ALA A 92 -16.42 2.70 -10.23
CA ALA A 92 -17.83 3.03 -9.97
C ALA A 92 -18.34 2.56 -8.60
N LEU A 93 -17.53 1.83 -7.83
CA LEU A 93 -17.81 1.44 -6.46
C LEU A 93 -17.07 2.43 -5.55
N ASP A 94 -17.72 3.54 -5.22
CA ASP A 94 -17.24 4.44 -4.16
C ASP A 94 -17.27 3.65 -2.84
N VAL A 95 -16.09 3.27 -2.33
CA VAL A 95 -15.92 2.74 -0.97
C VAL A 95 -15.40 3.86 -0.07
#